data_AF-A0A7S1AJT3-F1
#
_entry.id   AF-A0A7S1AJT3-F1
#
_cell.length_a   1.000
_cell.length_b   1.000
_cell.length_c   1.000
_cell.angle_alpha   90.00
_cell.angle_beta   90.00
_cell.angle_gamma   90.00
#
_symmetry.space_group_name_H-M   'P 1'
#
loop_
_entity.id
_entity.type
_entity.pdbx_description
1 polymer ?
#
loop_
_entity_poly.entity_id
_entity_poly.type
_entity_poly.pdbx_seq_one_letter_code
_entity_poly.pdbx_strand_id
1 'polypeptide(L)'
;YPIIDRSDPFFNSSTYGALVSLSAFLTVFRTSQAYARFWEGSNIIHRMMGSWVDAVSAAFAFTRYSSEHPDKIKEFKHVLVRLVSLLNAMVLGELEGMEARE
;
A
#
# COMPACT_ATOMS: atom_id res chain seq x y z
N TYR A 1 -27.14 -41.78 -21.34
CA TYR A 1 -27.64 -40.84 -20.33
C TYR A 1 -27.42 -39.43 -20.83
N PRO A 2 -28.46 -38.66 -21.19
CA PRO A 2 -28.26 -37.25 -21.47
C PRO A 2 -28.06 -36.56 -20.12
N ILE A 3 -26.86 -36.02 -19.88
CA ILE A 3 -26.43 -35.47 -18.57
C ILE A 3 -27.03 -34.06 -18.34
N ILE A 4 -27.74 -33.50 -19.32
CA ILE A 4 -28.29 -32.15 -19.26
C ILE A 4 -29.69 -32.18 -19.89
N ASP A 5 -30.73 -32.01 -19.08
CA ASP A 5 -32.08 -31.84 -19.58
C ASP A 5 -32.25 -30.36 -20.00
N ARG A 6 -32.56 -30.13 -21.28
CA ARG A 6 -32.77 -28.78 -21.80
C ARG A 6 -33.99 -28.09 -21.16
N SER A 7 -34.85 -28.83 -20.47
CA SER A 7 -35.99 -28.31 -19.72
C SER A 7 -35.67 -27.96 -18.25
N ASP A 8 -34.43 -28.17 -17.80
CA ASP A 8 -34.00 -27.81 -16.45
C ASP A 8 -34.20 -26.31 -16.19
N PRO A 9 -35.00 -25.92 -15.17
CA PRO A 9 -35.31 -24.51 -14.88
C PRO A 9 -34.09 -23.67 -14.48
N PHE A 10 -32.97 -24.34 -14.14
CA PHE A 10 -31.67 -23.71 -13.91
C PHE A 10 -31.08 -23.07 -15.16
N PHE A 11 -31.27 -23.67 -16.34
CA PHE A 11 -30.78 -23.13 -17.62
C PHE A 11 -31.80 -22.21 -18.31
N ASN A 12 -32.88 -21.83 -17.61
CA ASN A 12 -33.78 -20.80 -18.09
C ASN A 12 -33.04 -19.45 -18.18
N SER A 13 -33.19 -18.77 -19.32
CA SER A 13 -32.58 -17.46 -19.62
C SER A 13 -32.78 -16.43 -18.49
N SER A 14 -33.93 -16.44 -17.82
CA SER A 14 -34.22 -15.53 -16.71
C SER A 14 -33.40 -15.84 -15.45
N THR A 15 -33.34 -17.12 -15.05
CA THR A 15 -32.58 -17.58 -13.88
C THR A 15 -31.08 -17.38 -14.08
N TYR A 16 -30.57 -17.74 -15.26
CA TYR A 16 -29.16 -17.52 -15.62
C TYR A 16 -28.83 -16.02 -15.69
N GLY A 17 -29.72 -15.20 -16.28
CA GLY A 17 -29.57 -13.75 -16.33
C GLY A 17 -29.50 -13.10 -14.95
N ALA A 18 -30.31 -13.58 -13.98
CA ALA A 18 -30.26 -13.13 -12.60
C ALA A 18 -28.96 -13.52 -11.87
N LEU A 19 -28.44 -14.73 -12.14
CA LEU A 19 -27.17 -15.17 -11.58
C LEU A 19 -25.99 -14.36 -12.14
N VAL A 20 -25.99 -14.10 -13.45
CA VAL A 20 -24.98 -13.25 -14.11
C VAL A 20 -25.04 -11.82 -13.59
N SER A 21 -26.24 -11.25 -13.42
CA SER A 21 -26.39 -9.88 -12.90
C SER A 21 -25.90 -9.76 -11.46
N LEU A 22 -26.22 -10.73 -10.60
CA LEU A 22 -25.70 -10.79 -9.24
C LEU A 22 -24.17 -10.94 -9.22
N SER A 23 -23.62 -11.81 -10.06
CA SER A 23 -22.18 -12.02 -10.16
C SER A 23 -21.45 -10.77 -10.66
N ALA A 24 -22.02 -10.07 -11.65
CA ALA A 24 -21.51 -8.80 -12.15
C ALA A 24 -21.54 -7.73 -11.05
N PHE A 25 -22.65 -7.61 -10.33
CA PHE A 25 -22.78 -6.69 -9.20
C PHE A 25 -21.75 -6.97 -8.12
N LEU A 26 -21.61 -8.22 -7.67
CA LEU A 26 -20.63 -8.63 -6.66
C LEU A 26 -19.19 -8.34 -7.10
N THR A 27 -18.89 -8.58 -8.38
CA THR A 27 -17.57 -8.32 -8.95
C THR A 27 -17.23 -6.84 -8.89
N VAL A 28 -18.15 -5.97 -9.34
CA VAL A 28 -17.96 -4.51 -9.30
C VAL A 28 -17.86 -4.03 -7.86
N PHE A 29 -18.73 -4.51 -6.98
CA PHE A 29 -18.77 -4.10 -5.58
C PHE A 29 -17.49 -4.49 -4.83
N ARG A 30 -17.02 -5.74 -4.97
CA ARG A 30 -15.75 -6.21 -4.41
C ARG A 30 -14.57 -5.41 -4.94
N THR A 31 -14.52 -5.20 -6.26
CA THR A 31 -13.42 -4.47 -6.91
C THR A 31 -13.39 -3.01 -6.46
N SER A 32 -14.55 -2.36 -6.32
CA SER A 32 -14.64 -0.98 -5.83
C SER A 32 -14.09 -0.85 -4.41
N GLN A 33 -14.44 -1.76 -3.50
CA GLN A 33 -13.90 -1.74 -2.14
C GLN A 33 -12.39 -2.03 -2.11
N ALA A 34 -11.92 -3.00 -2.89
CA ALA A 34 -10.50 -3.32 -2.98
C ALA A 34 -9.70 -2.14 -3.54
N TYR A 35 -10.22 -1.48 -4.57
CA TYR A 35 -9.61 -0.30 -5.17
C TYR A 35 -9.53 0.87 -4.18
N ALA A 36 -10.59 1.13 -3.42
CA ALA A 36 -10.58 2.15 -2.38
C ALA A 36 -9.48 1.91 -1.33
N ARG A 37 -9.39 0.67 -0.82
CA ARG A 37 -8.34 0.28 0.14
C ARG A 37 -6.93 0.38 -0.43
N PHE A 38 -6.75 -0.04 -1.69
CA PHE A 38 -5.47 0.08 -2.38
C PHE A 38 -5.03 1.54 -2.49
N TRP A 39 -5.95 2.41 -2.91
CA TRP A 39 -5.65 3.83 -3.07
C TRP A 39 -5.38 4.53 -1.73
N GLU A 40 -6.19 4.23 -0.71
CA GLU A 40 -5.98 4.73 0.65
C GLU A 40 -4.63 4.30 1.21
N GLY A 41 -4.28 3.02 1.09
CA GLY A 41 -2.98 2.49 1.50
C GLY A 41 -1.81 3.17 0.77
N SER A 42 -1.92 3.31 -0.56
CA SER A 42 -0.90 4.01 -1.36
C SER A 42 -0.69 5.45 -0.91
N ASN A 43 -1.76 6.19 -0.61
CA ASN A 43 -1.66 7.56 -0.11
C ASN A 43 -1.01 7.64 1.27
N ILE A 44 -1.33 6.71 2.17
CA ILE A 44 -0.71 6.64 3.51
C ILE A 44 0.80 6.42 3.39
N ILE A 45 1.24 5.51 2.52
CA ILE A 45 2.66 5.24 2.28
C ILE A 45 3.37 6.49 1.75
N HIS A 46 2.80 7.18 0.76
CA HIS A 46 3.38 8.42 0.23
C HIS A 46 3.47 9.53 1.29
N ARG A 47 2.43 9.68 2.13
CA ARG A 47 2.42 10.66 3.21
C ARG A 47 3.47 10.35 4.27
N MET A 48 3.67 9.07 4.61
CA MET A 48 4.71 8.63 5.52
C MET A 48 6.11 9.00 4.99
N MET A 49 6.40 8.68 3.73
CA MET A 49 7.67 9.05 3.09
C MET A 49 7.91 10.56 3.11
N GLY A 50 6.87 11.36 2.84
CA GLY A 50 6.94 12.82 2.95
C GLY A 50 7.27 13.27 4.38
N SER A 51 6.61 12.68 5.38
CA SER A 51 6.83 13.02 6.80
C SER A 51 8.26 12.73 7.25
N TRP A 52 8.90 11.68 6.72
CA TRP A 52 10.32 11.39 6.97
C TRP A 52 11.25 12.46 6.39
N VAL A 53 10.97 12.91 5.17
CA VAL A 53 11.74 13.99 4.54
C VAL A 53 11.58 15.30 5.32
N ASP A 54 10.37 15.62 5.76
CA ASP A 54 10.08 16.82 6.56
C ASP A 54 10.82 16.77 7.90
N ALA A 55 10.81 15.62 8.59
CA ALA A 55 11.51 15.43 9.86
C ALA A 55 13.04 15.60 9.71
N VAL A 56 13.64 15.00 8.68
CA VAL A 56 15.07 15.15 8.38
C VAL A 56 15.41 16.61 8.03
N SER A 57 14.55 17.26 7.25
CA SER A 57 14.73 18.66 6.85
C SER A 57 14.67 19.60 8.06
N ALA A 58 13.73 19.37 8.97
CA ALA A 58 13.65 20.11 10.24
C ALA A 58 14.91 19.92 11.09
N ALA A 59 15.39 18.67 11.23
CA ALA A 59 16.63 18.39 11.93
C ALA A 59 17.83 19.12 11.30
N PHE A 60 17.91 19.15 9.96
CA PHE A 60 18.97 19.86 9.24
C PHE A 60 18.88 21.36 9.45
N ALA A 61 17.68 21.94 9.52
CA ALA A 61 17.50 23.37 9.81
C ALA A 61 18.09 23.74 11.20
N PHE A 62 17.90 22.91 12.22
CA PHE A 62 18.48 23.13 13.54
C PHE A 62 20.01 23.09 13.55
N THR A 63 20.63 22.31 12.66
CA THR A 63 22.10 22.29 12.55
C THR A 63 22.69 23.61 12.02
N ARG A 64 21.90 24.48 11.39
CA ARG A 64 22.38 25.73 10.78
C ARG A 64 22.90 26.73 11.80
N TYR A 65 22.38 26.71 13.03
CA TYR A 65 22.78 27.60 14.12
C TYR A 65 23.68 26.91 15.14
N SER A 66 24.14 25.68 14.86
CA SER A 66 25.04 24.96 15.75
C SER A 66 26.42 25.60 15.76
N SER A 67 27.03 25.71 16.95
CA SER A 67 28.42 26.18 17.13
C SER A 67 29.46 25.05 17.00
N GLU A 68 29.01 23.83 16.67
CA GLU A 68 29.87 22.65 16.54
C GLU A 68 30.72 22.65 15.26
N HIS A 69 31.78 21.83 15.26
CA HIS A 69 32.66 21.68 14.10
C HIS A 69 31.88 21.20 12.86
N PRO A 70 32.13 21.77 11.65
CA PRO A 70 31.39 21.42 10.44
C PRO A 70 31.44 19.93 10.08
N ASP A 71 32.54 19.25 10.39
CA ASP A 71 32.67 17.81 10.17
C ASP A 71 31.72 16.99 11.06
N LYS A 72 31.48 17.42 12.30
CA LYS A 72 30.53 16.78 13.21
C LYS A 72 29.09 17.00 12.78
N ILE A 73 28.78 18.20 12.28
CA ILE A 73 27.48 18.50 11.68
C ILE A 73 27.25 17.63 10.43
N LYS A 74 28.28 17.46 9.59
CA LYS A 74 28.22 16.61 8.40
C LYS A 74 28.04 15.14 8.78
N GLU A 75 28.81 14.64 9.75
CA GLU A 75 28.69 13.29 10.30
C GLU A 75 27.26 13.01 10.79
N PHE A 76 26.71 13.91 11.62
CA PHE A 76 25.32 13.83 12.11
C PHE A 76 24.31 13.74 10.96
N LYS A 77 24.41 14.64 9.97
CA LYS A 77 23.51 14.67 8.81
C LYS A 77 23.52 13.34 8.04
N HIS A 78 24.72 12.78 7.81
CA HIS A 78 24.85 11.50 7.11
C HIS A 78 24.26 10.33 7.92
N VAL A 79 24.53 10.27 9.23
CA VAL A 79 23.99 9.22 10.10
C VAL A 79 22.46 9.30 10.13
N LEU A 80 21.90 10.49 10.31
CA LEU A 80 20.45 10.68 10.35
C LEU A 80 19.78 10.21 9.06
N VAL A 81 20.30 10.64 7.89
CA VAL A 81 19.75 10.21 6.59
C VAL A 81 19.81 8.69 6.44
N ARG A 82 20.94 8.06 6.78
CA ARG A 82 21.09 6.60 6.68
C ARG A 82 20.12 5.84 7.59
N LEU A 83 19.92 6.31 8.82
CA LEU A 83 18.98 5.70 9.76
C LEU A 83 17.53 5.82 9.27
N VAL A 84 17.13 7.00 8.79
CA VAL A 84 15.78 7.22 8.27
C VAL A 84 15.55 6.44 6.97
N SER A 85 16.54 6.36 6.08
CA SER A 85 16.47 5.51 4.88
C SER A 85 16.34 4.03 5.23
N LEU A 86 17.09 3.54 6.22
CA LEU A 86 16.99 2.15 6.70
C LEU A 86 15.61 1.89 7.32
N LEU A 87 15.12 2.79 8.16
CA LEU A 87 13.77 2.71 8.74
C LEU A 87 12.71 2.62 7.64
N ASN A 88 12.77 3.51 6.64
CA ASN A 88 11.82 3.49 5.53
C ASN A 88 11.90 2.19 4.73
N ALA A 89 13.10 1.67 4.49
CA ALA A 89 13.29 0.38 3.81
C ALA A 89 12.71 -0.80 4.62
N MET A 90 12.88 -0.82 5.94
CA MET A 90 12.31 -1.88 6.81
C MET A 90 10.79 -1.84 6.79
N VAL A 91 10.18 -0.66 6.94
CA VAL A 91 8.72 -0.50 6.89
C VAL A 91 8.16 -0.94 5.54
N LEU A 92 8.81 -0.56 4.44
CA LEU A 92 8.40 -0.99 3.10
C LEU A 92 8.56 -2.49 2.88
N GLY A 93 9.64 -3.09 3.39
CA GLY A 93 9.85 -4.54 3.31
C GLY A 93 8.81 -5.33 4.09
N GLU A 94 8.42 -4.86 5.28
CA GLU A 94 7.32 -5.44 6.06
C GLU A 94 5.99 -5.34 5.30
N LEU A 95 5.69 -4.17 4.71
CA LEU A 95 4.48 -3.95 3.92
C LEU A 95 4.41 -4.77 2.63
N GLU A 96 5.55 -5.05 1.99
CA GLU A 96 5.64 -5.94 0.83
C GLU A 96 5.35 -7.40 1.21
N GLY A 97 5.38 -7.74 2.50
CA GLY A 97 5.25 -9.11 2.98
C GLY A 97 6.56 -9.88 2.87
N MET A 98 7.71 -9.20 2.95
CA MET A 98 9.03 -9.86 3.02
C MET A 98 9.30 -10.54 4.38
N GLU A 99 8.30 -10.66 5.25
CA GLU A 99 8.42 -11.53 6.42
C GLU A 99 8.69 -12.97 5.98
N ALA A 100 9.63 -13.58 6.69
CA ALA A 100 10.35 -14.77 6.31
C ALA A 100 9.43 -15.88 5.78
N ARG A 101 9.69 -16.30 4.54
CA ARG A 101 9.55 -17.69 4.16
C ARG A 101 10.36 -18.51 5.18
N GLU A 102 9.68 -19.13 6.15
CA GLU A 102 10.19 -20.32 6.83
C GLU A 102 10.35 -21.47 5.83
#